data_AF-A0A1N6I6L9-F1
#
_entry.id   AF-A0A1N6I6L9-F1
#
_cell.length_a   1.000
_cell.length_b   1.000
_cell.length_c   1.000
_cell.angle_alpha   90.00
_cell.angle_beta   90.00
_cell.angle_gamma   90.00
#
_symmetry.space_group_name_H-M   'P 1'
#
loop_
_entity.id
_entity.type
_entity.pdbx_description
1 polymer ?
#
loop_
_entity_poly.entity_id
_entity_poly.type
_entity_poly.pdbx_seq_one_letter_code
_entity_poly.pdbx_strand_id
1 'polypeptide(L)'
;MSALCLALSSNASASLIDAQQVAINYDVSDEQLSSKGSHAAFTKAMAEAKQAIDEETKGWQEKYSEIESSDNPIQYFHAGNVAQLESTDLIVRGNEMMLRVQVEELFSKFGEKIPSEVALSIRQLRISVAKLRMSITNVMDMEKQLRPAISADKASFTMTPDALESMKAATKNAYFH
;
A
#
# COMPACT_ATOMS: atom_id res chain seq x y z
N MET A 1 9.61 6.02 12.95
CA MET A 1 8.38 6.20 12.16
C MET A 1 7.23 6.59 13.09
N SER A 2 6.73 7.81 12.96
CA SER A 2 5.86 8.49 13.93
C SER A 2 4.37 8.30 13.62
N ALA A 3 3.50 8.94 14.41
CA ALA A 3 2.05 9.10 14.21
C ALA A 3 1.61 9.40 12.76
N LEU A 4 2.53 9.87 11.90
CA LEU A 4 2.30 10.08 10.48
C LEU A 4 2.00 8.79 9.71
N CYS A 5 2.70 7.67 9.97
CA CYS A 5 2.43 6.39 9.31
C CYS A 5 1.07 5.80 9.75
N LEU A 6 0.69 6.01 11.02
CA LEU A 6 -0.64 5.67 11.52
C LEU A 6 -1.72 6.54 10.91
N ALA A 7 -1.50 7.86 10.80
CA ALA A 7 -2.44 8.79 10.20
C ALA A 7 -2.64 8.50 8.70
N LEU A 8 -1.55 8.15 7.99
CA LEU A 8 -1.61 7.66 6.61
C LEU A 8 -2.45 6.38 6.58
N SER A 9 -2.01 5.30 7.22
CA SER A 9 -2.73 4.02 7.21
C SER A 9 -4.21 4.11 7.61
N SER A 10 -4.54 4.96 8.59
CA SER A 10 -5.91 5.18 9.02
C SER A 10 -6.75 5.86 7.94
N ASN A 11 -6.17 6.78 7.17
CA ASN A 11 -6.84 7.48 6.09
C ASN A 11 -7.14 6.54 4.91
N ALA A 12 -6.18 5.74 4.41
CA ALA A 12 -6.50 4.75 3.38
C ALA A 12 -7.50 3.72 3.88
N SER A 13 -7.40 3.29 5.14
CA SER A 13 -8.35 2.35 5.69
C SER A 13 -9.76 2.94 5.69
N ALA A 14 -9.91 4.20 6.11
CA ALA A 14 -11.19 4.91 6.05
C ALA A 14 -11.68 5.06 4.60
N SER A 15 -10.84 5.53 3.68
CA SER A 15 -11.20 5.70 2.26
C SER A 15 -11.55 4.38 1.56
N LEU A 16 -10.91 3.27 1.95
CA LEU A 16 -11.24 1.93 1.48
C LEU A 16 -12.59 1.45 2.03
N ILE A 17 -12.86 1.70 3.31
CA ILE A 17 -14.16 1.39 3.94
C ILE A 17 -15.28 2.20 3.26
N ASP A 18 -15.05 3.49 3.01
CA ASP A 18 -16.01 4.35 2.32
C ASP A 18 -16.26 3.83 0.89
N ALA A 19 -15.21 3.42 0.17
CA ALA A 19 -15.36 2.81 -1.15
C ALA A 19 -16.12 1.48 -1.12
N GLN A 20 -15.88 0.64 -0.11
CA GLN A 20 -16.62 -0.61 0.09
C GLN A 20 -18.10 -0.32 0.39
N GLN A 21 -18.39 0.67 1.22
CA GLN A 21 -19.76 1.06 1.54
C GLN A 21 -20.48 1.58 0.29
N VAL A 22 -19.79 2.34 -0.56
CA VAL A 22 -20.31 2.81 -1.85
C VAL A 22 -20.55 1.63 -2.81
N ALA A 23 -19.65 0.64 -2.85
CA ALA A 23 -19.85 -0.60 -3.62
C ALA A 23 -21.07 -1.39 -3.14
N ILE A 24 -21.28 -1.51 -1.83
CA ILE A 24 -22.47 -2.14 -1.23
C ILE A 24 -23.73 -1.35 -1.59
N ASN A 25 -23.70 -0.02 -1.45
CA ASN A 25 -24.88 0.82 -1.70
C ASN A 25 -25.27 0.89 -3.19
N TYR A 26 -24.36 0.55 -4.10
CA TYR A 26 -24.68 0.39 -5.52
C TYR A 26 -25.55 -0.85 -5.80
N ASP A 27 -25.61 -1.82 -4.87
CA ASP A 27 -26.42 -3.04 -4.96
C ASP A 27 -27.94 -2.78 -4.75
N VAL A 28 -28.36 -1.53 -4.55
CA VAL A 28 -29.74 -1.19 -4.22
C VAL A 28 -30.55 -0.81 -5.47
N SER A 29 -31.12 -1.84 -6.11
CA SER A 29 -32.24 -1.82 -7.09
C SER A 29 -31.91 -1.62 -8.59
N ASP A 30 -32.54 -2.43 -9.45
CA ASP A 30 -32.54 -2.33 -10.94
C ASP A 30 -32.93 -0.91 -11.43
N GLU A 31 -33.71 -0.15 -10.65
CA GLU A 31 -34.09 1.23 -10.96
C GLU A 31 -32.93 2.23 -10.84
N GLN A 32 -31.98 2.03 -9.92
CA GLN A 32 -30.84 2.94 -9.73
C GLN A 32 -29.78 2.80 -10.83
N LEU A 33 -29.63 1.60 -11.40
CA LEU A 33 -28.80 1.30 -12.59
C LEU A 33 -29.28 2.01 -13.87
N SER A 34 -30.51 2.53 -13.88
CA SER A 34 -31.04 3.31 -15.00
C SER A 34 -30.82 4.81 -14.84
N SER A 35 -30.52 5.27 -13.62
CA SER A 35 -30.43 6.70 -13.32
C SER A 35 -28.99 7.21 -13.50
N LYS A 36 -28.79 8.09 -14.49
CA LYS A 36 -27.50 8.76 -14.71
C LYS A 36 -26.96 9.48 -13.46
N GLY A 37 -27.86 9.92 -12.57
CA GLY A 37 -27.50 10.55 -11.29
C GLY A 37 -26.82 9.61 -10.30
N SER A 38 -27.26 8.35 -10.21
CA SER A 38 -26.65 7.35 -9.31
C SER A 38 -25.24 6.95 -9.78
N HIS A 39 -25.04 6.81 -11.09
CA HIS A 39 -23.72 6.50 -11.65
C HIS A 39 -22.72 7.63 -11.43
N ALA A 40 -23.14 8.87 -11.60
CA ALA A 40 -22.28 10.04 -11.36
C ALA A 40 -21.86 10.13 -9.88
N ALA A 41 -22.77 9.87 -8.94
CA ALA A 41 -22.46 9.87 -7.51
C ALA A 41 -21.50 8.72 -7.14
N PHE A 42 -21.74 7.52 -7.66
CA PHE A 42 -20.88 6.36 -7.45
C PHE A 42 -19.47 6.57 -8.01
N THR A 43 -19.37 7.00 -9.27
CA THR A 43 -18.08 7.24 -9.94
C THR A 43 -17.30 8.37 -9.27
N LYS A 44 -17.99 9.41 -8.78
CA LYS A 44 -17.36 10.48 -7.98
C LYS A 44 -16.81 9.96 -6.66
N ALA A 45 -17.58 9.20 -5.90
CA ALA A 45 -17.12 8.64 -4.62
C ALA A 45 -15.95 7.65 -4.81
N MET A 46 -16.00 6.83 -5.87
CA MET A 46 -14.88 5.96 -6.25
C MET A 46 -13.63 6.75 -6.65
N ALA A 47 -13.80 7.88 -7.34
CA ALA A 47 -12.70 8.77 -7.72
C ALA A 47 -12.07 9.48 -6.51
N GLU A 48 -12.90 9.92 -5.54
CA GLU A 48 -12.45 10.52 -4.28
C GLU A 48 -11.66 9.50 -3.44
N ALA A 49 -12.20 8.29 -3.27
CA ALA A 49 -11.49 7.21 -2.58
C ALA A 49 -10.18 6.84 -3.27
N LYS A 50 -10.19 6.76 -4.61
CA LYS A 50 -8.98 6.55 -5.41
C LYS A 50 -7.95 7.65 -5.17
N GLN A 51 -8.35 8.91 -5.16
CA GLN A 51 -7.45 10.03 -4.92
C GLN A 51 -6.79 9.94 -3.54
N ALA A 52 -7.58 9.67 -2.49
CA ALA A 52 -7.05 9.51 -1.14
C ALA A 52 -6.03 8.36 -1.04
N ILE A 53 -6.32 7.23 -1.69
CA ILE A 53 -5.41 6.08 -1.75
C ILE A 53 -4.13 6.40 -2.54
N ASP A 54 -4.23 7.16 -3.63
CA ASP A 54 -3.07 7.58 -4.41
C ASP A 54 -2.18 8.57 -3.63
N GLU A 55 -2.78 9.50 -2.88
CA GLU A 55 -2.08 10.43 -2.00
C GLU A 55 -1.31 9.68 -0.90
N GLU A 56 -1.93 8.66 -0.32
CA GLU A 56 -1.26 7.81 0.66
C GLU A 56 -0.17 6.94 0.04
N THR A 57 -0.42 6.38 -1.14
CA THR A 57 0.59 5.62 -1.89
C THR A 57 1.85 6.46 -2.10
N LYS A 58 1.67 7.73 -2.45
CA LYS A 58 2.75 8.71 -2.59
C LYS A 58 3.45 8.95 -1.25
N GLY A 59 2.70 9.09 -0.16
CA GLY A 59 3.27 9.19 1.19
C GLY A 59 4.16 8.00 1.56
N TRP A 60 3.74 6.76 1.26
CA TRP A 60 4.55 5.56 1.49
C TRP A 60 5.80 5.51 0.60
N GLN A 61 5.71 5.95 -0.65
CA GLN A 61 6.88 6.03 -1.56
C GLN A 61 7.89 7.08 -1.11
N GLU A 62 7.41 8.24 -0.63
CA GLU A 62 8.26 9.26 -0.03
C GLU A 62 8.95 8.74 1.23
N LYS A 63 8.23 7.98 2.08
CA LYS A 63 8.84 7.32 3.25
C LYS A 63 9.86 6.26 2.89
N TYR A 64 9.58 5.42 1.89
CA TYR A 64 10.57 4.48 1.38
C TYR A 64 11.85 5.21 0.97
N SER A 65 11.71 6.29 0.19
CA SER A 65 12.84 7.10 -0.29
C SER A 65 13.58 7.79 0.85
N GLU A 66 12.87 8.27 1.88
CA GLU A 66 13.46 8.87 3.08
C GLU A 66 14.30 7.85 3.86
N ILE A 67 13.80 6.62 4.03
CA ILE A 67 14.53 5.57 4.75
C ILE A 67 15.75 5.13 3.93
N GLU A 68 15.59 4.94 2.63
CA GLU A 68 16.68 4.53 1.73
C GLU A 68 17.82 5.57 1.68
N SER A 69 17.49 6.85 1.71
CA SER A 69 18.48 7.95 1.71
C SER A 69 19.00 8.32 3.10
N SER A 70 18.50 7.68 4.17
CA SER A 70 18.95 7.96 5.53
C SER A 70 20.31 7.33 5.82
N ASP A 71 21.16 8.05 6.56
CA ASP A 71 22.42 7.51 7.08
C ASP A 71 22.20 6.38 8.10
N ASN A 72 21.02 6.31 8.74
CA ASN A 72 20.68 5.35 9.78
C ASN A 72 19.25 4.79 9.60
N PRO A 73 19.00 3.97 8.57
CA PRO A 73 17.67 3.45 8.25
C PRO A 73 17.07 2.58 9.38
N ILE A 74 17.92 1.99 10.23
CA ILE A 74 17.51 1.14 11.36
C ILE A 74 16.67 1.91 12.39
N GLN A 75 16.91 3.21 12.58
CA GLN A 75 16.15 4.02 13.55
C GLN A 75 14.67 4.18 13.15
N TYR A 76 14.33 3.89 11.90
CA TYR A 76 12.94 3.92 11.46
C TYR A 76 12.14 2.71 11.96
N PHE A 77 12.80 1.58 12.21
CA PHE A 77 12.21 0.26 12.50
C PHE A 77 12.35 -0.21 13.96
N HIS A 78 11.92 0.61 14.92
CA HIS A 78 11.77 0.16 16.30
C HIS A 78 10.54 -0.75 16.47
N ALA A 79 10.55 -1.64 17.48
CA ALA A 79 9.52 -2.67 17.67
C ALA A 79 8.07 -2.15 17.61
N GLY A 80 7.79 -0.98 18.19
CA GLY A 80 6.46 -0.36 18.12
C GLY A 80 6.06 0.06 16.70
N ASN A 81 7.01 0.54 15.89
CA ASN A 81 6.75 0.96 14.51
C ASN A 81 6.60 -0.25 13.58
N VAL A 82 7.37 -1.32 13.82
CA VAL A 82 7.26 -2.57 13.06
C VAL A 82 5.89 -3.21 13.28
N ALA A 83 5.44 -3.32 14.54
CA ALA A 83 4.11 -3.84 14.84
C ALA A 83 2.98 -3.01 14.18
N GLN A 84 3.15 -1.69 14.11
CA GLN A 84 2.20 -0.81 13.42
C GLN A 84 2.21 -1.03 11.91
N LEU A 85 3.39 -1.14 11.29
CA LEU A 85 3.53 -1.41 9.87
C LEU A 85 2.89 -2.76 9.48
N GLU A 86 3.10 -3.79 10.31
CA GLU A 86 2.45 -5.11 10.14
C GLU A 86 0.92 -5.01 10.28
N SER A 87 0.43 -4.27 11.27
CA SER A 87 -1.01 -4.04 11.43
C SER A 87 -1.62 -3.30 10.23
N THR A 88 -0.93 -2.30 9.70
CA THR A 88 -1.34 -1.55 8.50
C THR A 88 -1.41 -2.47 7.28
N ASP A 89 -0.40 -3.30 7.03
CA ASP A 89 -0.40 -4.26 5.92
C ASP A 89 -1.57 -5.24 6.02
N LEU A 90 -1.85 -5.76 7.22
CA LEU A 90 -2.99 -6.64 7.46
C LEU A 90 -4.33 -5.97 7.15
N ILE A 91 -4.53 -4.73 7.60
CA ILE A 91 -5.76 -3.97 7.35
C ILE A 91 -5.94 -3.71 5.85
N VAL A 92 -4.90 -3.22 5.17
CA VAL A 92 -4.96 -2.93 3.73
C VAL A 92 -5.24 -4.19 2.91
N ARG A 93 -4.63 -5.33 3.26
CA ARG A 93 -4.92 -6.63 2.63
C ARG A 93 -6.35 -7.10 2.88
N GLY A 94 -6.84 -6.98 4.11
CA GLY A 94 -8.22 -7.32 4.45
C GLY A 94 -9.21 -6.49 3.64
N ASN A 95 -8.97 -5.18 3.55
CA ASN A 95 -9.81 -4.28 2.77
C ASN A 95 -9.75 -4.52 1.26
N GLU A 96 -8.56 -4.82 0.72
CA GLU A 96 -8.39 -5.23 -0.67
C GLU A 96 -9.21 -6.50 -0.99
N MET A 97 -9.14 -7.51 -0.11
CA MET A 97 -9.88 -8.75 -0.28
C MET A 97 -11.39 -8.52 -0.24
N MET A 98 -11.88 -7.71 0.69
CA MET A 98 -13.30 -7.40 0.79
C MET A 98 -13.80 -6.61 -0.43
N LEU A 99 -13.04 -5.60 -0.88
CA LEU A 99 -13.36 -4.87 -2.12
C LEU A 99 -13.40 -5.81 -3.33
N ARG A 100 -12.45 -6.76 -3.41
CA ARG A 100 -12.44 -7.75 -4.49
C ARG A 100 -13.69 -8.62 -4.48
N VAL A 101 -14.11 -9.14 -3.33
CA VAL A 101 -15.32 -9.97 -3.20
C VAL A 101 -16.56 -9.17 -3.62
N GLN A 102 -16.71 -7.94 -3.12
CA GLN A 102 -17.84 -7.07 -3.47
C GLN A 102 -17.90 -6.76 -4.97
N VAL A 103 -16.75 -6.50 -5.59
CA VAL A 103 -16.66 -6.28 -7.03
C VAL A 103 -17.02 -7.54 -7.81
N GLU A 104 -16.47 -8.69 -7.42
CA GLU A 104 -16.80 -9.97 -8.07
C GLU A 104 -18.32 -10.28 -7.97
N GLU A 105 -18.93 -10.02 -6.82
CA GLU A 105 -20.38 -10.16 -6.62
C GLU A 105 -21.18 -9.20 -7.51
N LEU A 106 -20.78 -7.93 -7.57
CA LEU A 106 -21.42 -6.91 -8.40
C LEU A 106 -21.35 -7.27 -9.90
N PHE A 107 -20.20 -7.72 -10.39
CA PHE A 107 -20.05 -8.20 -11.77
C PHE A 107 -20.80 -9.52 -12.02
N SER A 108 -20.90 -10.40 -11.04
CA SER A 108 -21.69 -11.64 -11.17
C SER A 108 -23.19 -11.36 -11.22
N LYS A 109 -23.68 -10.37 -10.47
CA LYS A 109 -25.11 -10.00 -10.40
C LYS A 109 -25.56 -9.22 -11.63
N PHE A 110 -24.77 -8.23 -12.05
CA PHE A 110 -25.19 -7.25 -13.06
C PHE A 110 -24.50 -7.45 -14.41
N GLY A 111 -23.36 -8.13 -14.48
CA GLY A 111 -22.69 -8.49 -15.74
C GLY A 111 -22.55 -7.30 -16.70
N GLU A 112 -23.07 -7.46 -17.91
CA GLU A 112 -23.04 -6.44 -18.97
C GLU A 112 -23.95 -5.23 -18.72
N LYS A 113 -24.84 -5.28 -17.72
CA LYS A 113 -25.69 -4.14 -17.34
C LYS A 113 -24.92 -3.04 -16.63
N ILE A 114 -23.70 -3.31 -16.17
CA ILE A 114 -22.85 -2.31 -15.50
C ILE A 114 -22.39 -1.29 -16.55
N PRO A 115 -22.66 0.01 -16.34
CA PRO A 115 -22.15 1.06 -17.21
C PRO A 115 -20.62 1.01 -17.30
N SER A 116 -20.09 1.28 -18.51
CA SER A 116 -18.65 1.26 -18.75
C SER A 116 -17.87 2.21 -17.84
N GLU A 117 -18.44 3.37 -17.51
CA GLU A 117 -17.87 4.35 -16.58
C GLU A 117 -17.73 3.79 -15.15
N VAL A 118 -18.74 3.07 -14.66
CA VAL A 118 -18.75 2.44 -13.33
C VAL A 118 -17.71 1.31 -13.29
N ALA A 119 -17.70 0.45 -14.31
CA ALA A 119 -16.72 -0.63 -14.44
C ALA A 119 -15.28 -0.08 -14.48
N LEU A 120 -15.06 1.03 -15.17
CA LEU A 120 -13.76 1.69 -15.26
C LEU A 120 -13.34 2.30 -13.91
N SER A 121 -14.24 2.99 -13.20
CA SER A 121 -13.97 3.54 -11.86
C SER A 121 -13.58 2.44 -10.85
N ILE A 122 -14.32 1.32 -10.85
CA ILE A 122 -13.99 0.16 -10.00
C ILE A 122 -12.60 -0.38 -10.32
N ARG A 123 -12.27 -0.55 -11.61
CA ARG A 123 -10.96 -1.03 -12.04
C ARG A 123 -9.84 -0.09 -11.61
N GLN A 124 -10.03 1.21 -11.76
CA GLN A 124 -9.05 2.22 -11.35
C GLN A 124 -8.82 2.20 -9.83
N LEU A 125 -9.89 2.11 -9.04
CA LEU A 125 -9.77 1.98 -7.58
C LEU A 125 -8.95 0.74 -7.21
N ARG A 126 -9.27 -0.42 -7.78
CA ARG A 126 -8.54 -1.68 -7.51
C ARG A 126 -7.04 -1.56 -7.82
N ILE A 127 -6.69 -0.88 -8.92
CA ILE A 127 -5.30 -0.61 -9.27
C ILE A 127 -4.62 0.27 -8.20
N SER A 128 -5.30 1.31 -7.73
CA SER A 128 -4.78 2.18 -6.66
C SER A 128 -4.59 1.43 -5.35
N VAL A 129 -5.52 0.56 -4.94
CA VAL A 129 -5.36 -0.30 -3.74
C VAL A 129 -4.13 -1.21 -3.87
N ALA A 130 -3.96 -1.85 -5.04
CA ALA A 130 -2.82 -2.73 -5.28
C ALA A 130 -1.48 -1.97 -5.22
N LYS A 131 -1.44 -0.72 -5.71
CA LYS A 131 -0.26 0.15 -5.60
C LYS A 131 0.04 0.52 -4.15
N LEU A 132 -0.97 0.90 -3.36
CA LEU A 132 -0.81 1.19 -1.94
C LEU A 132 -0.20 -0.01 -1.21
N ARG A 133 -0.75 -1.21 -1.43
CA ARG A 133 -0.24 -2.46 -0.84
C ARG A 133 1.22 -2.70 -1.23
N MET A 134 1.58 -2.49 -2.49
CA MET A 134 2.95 -2.64 -2.96
C MET A 134 3.88 -1.66 -2.24
N SER A 135 3.49 -0.39 -2.11
CA SER A 135 4.30 0.61 -1.41
C SER A 135 4.53 0.26 0.06
N ILE A 136 3.49 -0.23 0.77
CA ILE A 136 3.63 -0.70 2.16
C ILE A 136 4.54 -1.94 2.23
N THR A 137 4.37 -2.89 1.31
CA THR A 137 5.18 -4.11 1.24
C THR A 137 6.65 -3.78 1.02
N ASN A 138 6.97 -2.80 0.16
CA ASN A 138 8.35 -2.36 -0.06
C ASN A 138 9.03 -1.85 1.22
N VAL A 139 8.30 -1.10 2.06
CA VAL A 139 8.82 -0.63 3.35
C VAL A 139 8.99 -1.79 4.34
N MET A 140 8.09 -2.77 4.33
CA MET A 140 8.25 -3.98 5.14
C MET A 140 9.43 -4.84 4.70
N ASP A 141 9.67 -4.97 3.40
CA ASP A 141 10.78 -5.77 2.91
C ASP A 141 12.12 -5.09 3.21
N MET A 142 12.16 -3.76 3.24
CA MET A 142 13.30 -3.00 3.76
C MET A 142 13.56 -3.29 5.25
N GLU A 143 12.52 -3.35 6.09
CA GLU A 143 12.64 -3.78 7.51
C GLU A 143 13.29 -5.17 7.60
N LYS A 144 12.76 -6.14 6.84
CA LYS A 144 13.24 -7.53 6.88
C LYS A 144 14.68 -7.64 6.40
N GLN A 145 15.10 -6.84 5.42
CA GLN A 145 16.48 -6.83 4.93
C GLN A 145 17.47 -6.21 5.93
N LEU A 146 17.02 -5.24 6.73
CA LEU A 146 17.83 -4.62 7.78
C LEU A 146 17.94 -5.48 9.05
N ARG A 147 17.00 -6.40 9.30
CA ARG A 147 16.95 -7.26 10.49
C ARG A 147 18.13 -8.26 10.62
N PRO A 148 18.63 -8.91 9.54
CA PRO A 148 19.87 -9.70 9.57
C PRO A 148 21.12 -8.88 9.87
N ALA A 149 21.20 -7.62 9.43
CA ALA A 149 22.35 -6.75 9.72
C ALA A 149 22.49 -6.51 11.23
N ILE A 150 21.37 -6.36 11.95
CA ILE A 150 21.33 -6.20 13.42
C ILE A 150 21.76 -7.47 14.17
N SER A 151 21.49 -8.64 13.58
CA SER A 151 21.84 -9.94 14.18
C SER A 151 23.32 -10.28 14.01
N ALA A 152 23.94 -9.82 12.91
CA ALA A 152 25.38 -9.93 12.68
C ALA A 152 26.19 -8.92 13.53
N ASP A 153 25.68 -7.70 13.71
CA ASP A 153 26.38 -6.64 14.46
C ASP A 153 26.44 -6.93 15.97
N LYS A 154 25.47 -7.68 16.51
CA LYS A 154 25.52 -8.18 17.91
C LYS A 154 26.40 -9.42 18.10
N ALA A 155 26.76 -10.14 17.03
CA ALA A 155 27.47 -11.41 17.11
C ALA A 155 28.96 -11.32 16.73
N SER A 156 29.42 -10.24 16.07
CA SER A 156 30.83 -10.13 15.70
C SER A 156 31.32 -8.69 15.63
N PHE A 157 31.58 -8.06 16.77
CA PHE A 157 32.44 -6.86 16.80
C PHE A 157 33.91 -7.27 16.93
N THR A 158 34.43 -7.82 15.84
CA THR A 158 35.84 -7.74 15.43
C THR A 158 35.86 -7.72 13.90
N MET A 159 35.19 -6.75 13.29
CA MET A 159 35.44 -6.42 11.89
C MET A 159 36.78 -5.70 11.81
N THR A 160 37.82 -6.41 11.40
CA THR A 160 39.12 -5.81 11.07
C THR A 160 38.99 -4.93 9.82
N PRO A 161 39.79 -3.86 9.70
CA PRO A 161 39.75 -2.91 8.57
C PRO A 161 39.79 -3.57 7.18
N ASP A 162 40.43 -4.74 7.07
CA ASP A 162 40.55 -5.53 5.84
C ASP A 162 39.21 -6.02 5.28
N ALA A 163 38.21 -6.27 6.14
CA ALA A 163 36.87 -6.69 5.70
C ALA A 163 36.12 -5.54 5.00
N LEU A 164 36.36 -4.31 5.45
CA LEU A 164 35.73 -3.11 4.94
C LEU A 164 36.36 -2.67 3.61
N GLU A 165 37.67 -2.89 3.42
CA GLU A 165 38.32 -2.74 2.11
C GLU A 165 37.90 -3.83 1.12
N SER A 166 37.75 -5.08 1.56
CA SER A 166 37.33 -6.19 0.71
C SER A 166 35.90 -5.99 0.17
N MET A 167 34.99 -5.46 0.99
CA MET A 167 33.64 -5.09 0.52
C MET A 167 33.68 -3.95 -0.50
N LYS A 168 34.46 -2.89 -0.25
CA LYS A 168 34.60 -1.77 -1.21
C LYS A 168 35.22 -2.19 -2.54
N ALA A 169 36.16 -3.14 -2.51
CA ALA A 169 36.76 -3.72 -3.71
C ALA A 169 35.76 -4.59 -4.49
N ALA A 170 34.95 -5.39 -3.79
CA ALA A 170 33.92 -6.22 -4.42
C ALA A 170 32.83 -5.38 -5.10
N THR A 171 32.44 -4.24 -4.50
CA THR A 171 31.46 -3.35 -5.13
C THR A 171 32.02 -2.61 -6.34
N LYS A 172 33.32 -2.29 -6.37
CA LYS A 172 33.95 -1.67 -7.55
C LYS A 172 34.08 -2.61 -8.74
N ASN A 173 34.32 -3.90 -8.52
CA ASN A 173 34.44 -4.88 -9.60
C ASN A 173 33.09 -5.33 -10.18
N ALA A 174 31.98 -5.12 -9.46
CA ALA A 174 30.63 -5.41 -9.97
C ALA A 174 30.10 -4.35 -10.96
N TYR A 175 30.76 -3.21 -11.10
CA TYR A 175 30.38 -2.12 -12.01
C TYR A 175 31.20 -2.05 -13.31
N PHE A 176 32.16 -2.96 -13.51
CA PHE A 176 32.89 -3.10 -14.76
C PHE A 176 32.82 -4.55 -15.25
N HIS A 177 31.67 -4.95 -15.78
CA HIS A 177 31.52 -5.97 -16.83
C HIS A 177 30.19 -5.81 -17.55
#